data_AF-A0A396MSH7-F1
#
_entry.id   AF-A0A396MSH7-F1
#
_cell.length_a   1.000
_cell.length_b   1.000
_cell.length_c   1.000
_cell.angle_alpha   90.00
_cell.angle_beta   90.00
_cell.angle_gamma   90.00
#
_symmetry.space_group_name_H-M   'P 1'
#
loop_
_entity.id
_entity.type
_entity.pdbx_description
1 polymer ?
#
loop_
_entity_poly.entity_id
_entity_poly.type
_entity_poly.pdbx_seq_one_letter_code
_entity_poly.pdbx_strand_id
1 'polypeptide(L)'
;MRKTEFLQELREALDGEVSASVIQSNISYYDQYIRQEAAKGRREEEVIEEIGSPRLIAKTIIDSSEGAGETGQGGSYTSGDAAGSGRTASSYNGGFSERDDSGLPPNFHYIDLNKWYWKVILSVVVIAILFVLFALVGGIFTILIHLAGPILLIWLIYTFIKNIWK
;
A
#
# COMPACT_ATOMS: atom_id res chain seq x y z
N MET A 1 -14.26 -18.70 12.89
CA MET A 1 -14.47 -19.43 11.62
C MET A 1 -13.13 -19.99 11.16
N ARG A 2 -13.09 -21.23 10.68
CA ARG A 2 -11.88 -21.84 10.11
C ARG A 2 -11.70 -21.39 8.65
N LYS A 3 -10.48 -21.48 8.12
CA LYS A 3 -10.18 -21.15 6.70
C LYS A 3 -11.10 -21.87 5.72
N THR A 4 -11.36 -23.16 5.94
CA THR A 4 -12.20 -23.97 5.05
C THR A 4 -13.64 -23.45 5.00
N GLU A 5 -14.18 -23.05 6.14
CA GLU A 5 -15.53 -22.48 6.25
C GLU A 5 -15.60 -21.12 5.55
N PHE A 6 -14.60 -20.26 5.77
CA PHE A 6 -14.52 -18.94 5.13
C PHE A 6 -14.51 -19.05 3.60
N LEU A 7 -13.64 -19.92 3.05
CA LEU A 7 -13.54 -20.11 1.60
C LEU A 7 -14.80 -20.75 1.01
N GLN A 8 -15.45 -21.64 1.76
CA GLN A 8 -16.73 -22.21 1.35
C GLN A 8 -17.82 -21.13 1.28
N GLU A 9 -18.00 -20.34 2.33
CA GLU A 9 -18.99 -19.26 2.34
C GLU A 9 -18.73 -18.21 1.27
N LEU A 10 -17.46 -17.87 1.03
CA LEU A 10 -17.08 -16.95 -0.05
C LEU A 10 -17.44 -17.54 -1.43
N ARG A 11 -17.21 -18.84 -1.63
CA ARG A 11 -17.54 -19.52 -2.88
C ARG A 11 -19.05 -19.56 -3.09
N GLU A 12 -19.81 -19.92 -2.07
CA GLU A 12 -21.28 -19.97 -2.11
C GLU A 12 -21.88 -18.59 -2.38
N ALA A 13 -21.32 -17.53 -1.79
CA ALA A 13 -21.79 -16.16 -2.02
C ALA A 13 -21.44 -15.61 -3.41
N LEU A 14 -20.45 -16.17 -4.09
CA LEU A 14 -20.07 -15.80 -5.45
C LEU A 14 -20.71 -16.69 -6.53
N ASP A 15 -21.20 -17.87 -6.15
CA ASP A 15 -21.78 -18.84 -7.07
C ASP A 15 -23.05 -18.29 -7.70
N GLY A 16 -23.15 -18.37 -9.03
CA GLY A 16 -24.28 -17.80 -9.79
C GLY A 16 -24.25 -16.29 -10.00
N GLU A 17 -23.49 -15.53 -9.20
CA GLU A 17 -23.38 -14.06 -9.30
C GLU A 17 -22.20 -13.61 -10.18
N VAL A 18 -21.11 -14.38 -10.22
CA VAL A 18 -19.92 -14.07 -11.04
C VAL A 18 -19.45 -15.27 -11.87
N SER A 19 -18.57 -15.02 -12.85
CA SER A 19 -18.03 -16.09 -13.70
C SER A 19 -17.14 -17.07 -12.91
N ALA A 20 -17.14 -18.34 -13.32
CA ALA A 20 -16.35 -19.39 -12.65
C ALA A 20 -14.85 -19.07 -12.54
N SER A 21 -14.28 -18.31 -13.50
CA SER A 21 -12.89 -17.86 -13.43
C SER A 21 -12.66 -16.83 -12.33
N VAL A 22 -13.62 -15.91 -12.12
CA VAL A 22 -13.58 -14.93 -11.01
C VAL A 22 -13.72 -15.65 -9.67
N ILE A 23 -14.61 -16.63 -9.55
CA ILE A 23 -14.73 -17.47 -8.34
C ILE A 23 -13.38 -18.14 -8.05
N GLN A 24 -12.82 -18.88 -9.02
CA GLN A 24 -11.58 -19.63 -8.83
C GLN A 24 -10.40 -18.73 -8.46
N SER A 25 -10.28 -17.56 -9.12
CA SER A 25 -9.23 -16.58 -8.84
C SER A 25 -9.32 -16.05 -7.41
N ASN A 26 -10.51 -15.64 -6.97
CA ASN A 26 -10.71 -15.10 -5.62
C ASN A 26 -10.49 -16.18 -4.55
N ILE A 27 -11.02 -17.38 -4.73
CA ILE A 27 -10.80 -18.49 -3.78
C ILE A 27 -9.31 -18.82 -3.66
N SER A 28 -8.59 -18.90 -4.78
CA SER A 28 -7.14 -19.15 -4.76
C SER A 28 -6.37 -18.01 -4.07
N TYR A 29 -6.77 -16.76 -4.29
CA TYR A 29 -6.14 -15.60 -3.67
C TYR A 29 -6.26 -15.63 -2.14
N TYR A 30 -7.47 -15.80 -1.62
CA TYR A 30 -7.70 -15.81 -0.17
C TYR A 30 -7.13 -17.08 0.50
N ASP A 31 -7.18 -18.25 -0.15
CA ASP A 31 -6.51 -19.45 0.37
C ASP A 31 -5.00 -19.24 0.52
N GLN A 32 -4.36 -18.67 -0.51
CA GLN A 32 -2.93 -18.38 -0.46
C GLN A 32 -2.59 -17.35 0.61
N TYR A 33 -3.37 -16.27 0.70
CA TYR A 33 -3.15 -15.22 1.70
C TYR A 33 -3.26 -15.76 3.13
N ILE A 34 -4.35 -16.47 3.45
CA ILE A 34 -4.56 -17.03 4.79
C ILE A 34 -3.45 -18.03 5.14
N ARG A 35 -3.05 -18.89 4.19
CA ARG A 35 -1.93 -19.82 4.40
C ARG A 35 -0.61 -19.11 4.63
N GLN A 36 -0.34 -18.03 3.90
CA GLN A 36 0.90 -17.27 4.05
C GLN A 36 0.96 -16.55 5.39
N GLU A 37 -0.15 -15.99 5.86
CA GLU A 37 -0.23 -15.37 7.18
C GLU A 37 -0.14 -16.42 8.31
N ALA A 38 -0.79 -17.57 8.14
CA ALA A 38 -0.68 -18.68 9.09
C ALA A 38 0.77 -19.22 9.16
N ALA A 39 1.48 -19.28 8.04
CA ALA A 39 2.88 -19.68 7.99
C ALA A 39 3.82 -18.70 8.71
N LYS A 40 3.40 -17.44 8.92
CA LYS A 40 4.12 -16.45 9.74
C LYS A 40 3.87 -16.62 11.25
N GLY A 41 3.13 -17.66 11.66
CA GLY A 41 2.81 -17.95 13.06
C GLY A 41 1.54 -17.28 13.57
N ARG A 42 0.76 -16.63 12.70
CA ARG A 42 -0.55 -16.09 13.05
C ARG A 42 -1.60 -17.20 13.07
N ARG A 43 -2.66 -17.04 13.86
CA ARG A 43 -3.79 -17.98 13.85
C ARG A 43 -4.66 -17.71 12.62
N GLU A 44 -5.11 -18.78 11.94
CA GLU A 44 -6.00 -18.64 10.78
C GLU A 44 -7.25 -17.80 11.13
N GLU A 45 -7.80 -17.96 12.33
CA GLU A 45 -8.98 -17.24 12.79
C GLU A 45 -8.76 -15.73 12.90
N GLU A 46 -7.58 -15.32 13.38
CA GLU A 46 -7.22 -13.91 13.55
C GLU A 46 -7.04 -13.22 12.20
N VAL A 47 -6.43 -13.95 11.26
CA VAL A 47 -6.27 -13.48 9.87
C VAL A 47 -7.63 -13.31 9.21
N ILE A 48 -8.55 -14.26 9.40
CA ILE A 48 -9.91 -14.19 8.84
C ILE A 48 -10.70 -13.03 9.45
N GLU A 49 -10.57 -12.79 10.76
CA GLU A 49 -11.22 -11.68 11.44
C GLU A 49 -10.74 -10.31 10.92
N GLU A 50 -9.44 -10.20 10.61
CA GLU A 50 -8.85 -8.99 10.02
C GLU A 50 -9.33 -8.73 8.59
N ILE A 51 -9.45 -9.79 7.76
CA ILE A 51 -9.95 -9.68 6.38
C ILE A 51 -11.46 -9.34 6.40
N GLY A 52 -12.21 -9.89 7.35
CA GLY A 52 -13.62 -9.60 7.56
C GLY A 52 -14.58 -10.66 6.98
N SER A 53 -15.84 -10.28 6.80
CA SER A 53 -16.91 -11.21 6.42
C SER A 53 -16.78 -11.69 4.96
N PRO A 54 -16.85 -13.01 4.69
CA PRO A 54 -16.80 -13.55 3.34
C PRO A 54 -17.94 -13.01 2.45
N ARG A 55 -19.10 -12.72 3.03
CA ARG A 55 -20.25 -12.15 2.31
C ARG A 55 -20.04 -10.70 1.87
N LEU A 56 -19.37 -9.88 2.69
CA LEU A 56 -19.05 -8.51 2.32
C LEU A 56 -18.01 -8.46 1.20
N ILE A 57 -17.02 -9.34 1.29
CA ILE A 57 -16.00 -9.51 0.24
C ILE A 57 -16.66 -9.97 -1.06
N ALA A 58 -17.53 -10.97 -1.00
CA ALA A 58 -18.31 -11.43 -2.14
C ALA A 58 -19.08 -10.28 -2.79
N LYS A 59 -19.77 -9.47 -1.99
CA LYS A 59 -20.50 -8.29 -2.48
C LYS A 59 -19.59 -7.32 -3.24
N THR A 60 -18.43 -6.96 -2.69
CA THR A 60 -17.49 -6.07 -3.38
C THR A 60 -16.98 -6.67 -4.70
N ILE A 61 -16.73 -7.98 -4.74
CA ILE A 61 -16.32 -8.68 -5.98
C ILE A 61 -17.45 -8.66 -7.00
N ILE A 62 -18.69 -8.94 -6.59
CA ILE A 62 -19.89 -8.90 -7.44
C ILE A 62 -20.05 -7.49 -8.00
N ASP A 63 -20.12 -6.46 -7.14
CA ASP A 63 -20.27 -5.04 -7.53
C ASP A 63 -19.16 -4.62 -8.53
N SER A 64 -17.93 -5.10 -8.32
CA SER A 64 -16.79 -4.81 -9.21
C SER A 64 -16.85 -5.59 -10.54
N SER A 65 -17.41 -6.81 -10.52
CA SER A 65 -17.54 -7.67 -11.69
C SER A 65 -18.74 -7.32 -12.56
N GLU A 66 -19.83 -6.83 -11.97
CA GLU A 66 -20.99 -6.27 -12.66
C GLU A 66 -20.62 -4.96 -13.35
N GLY A 67 -19.86 -4.09 -12.68
CA GLY A 67 -19.28 -2.88 -13.30
C GLY A 67 -18.31 -3.20 -14.45
N ALA A 68 -17.61 -4.33 -14.40
CA ALA A 68 -16.79 -4.84 -15.50
C ALA A 68 -17.62 -5.50 -16.62
N GLY A 69 -18.84 -5.95 -16.34
CA GLY A 69 -19.84 -6.38 -17.31
C GLY A 69 -20.46 -5.22 -18.10
N GLU A 70 -20.40 -4.00 -17.57
CA GLU A 70 -20.76 -2.76 -18.28
C GLU A 70 -19.57 -2.02 -18.91
N THR A 71 -18.32 -2.38 -18.58
CA THR A 71 -17.15 -1.70 -19.16
C THR A 71 -16.04 -2.67 -19.52
N GLY A 72 -16.21 -3.33 -20.67
CA GLY A 72 -15.08 -3.76 -21.49
C GLY A 72 -14.35 -2.55 -22.09
N GLN A 73 -13.76 -1.67 -21.28
CA GLN A 73 -12.74 -0.74 -21.76
C GLN A 73 -11.90 -0.20 -20.61
N GLY A 74 -10.60 -0.47 -20.68
CA GLY A 74 -9.60 0.31 -19.96
C GLY A 74 -9.86 1.81 -20.16
N GLY A 75 -9.63 2.56 -19.09
CA GLY A 75 -10.18 3.90 -18.94
C GLY A 75 -10.00 4.84 -20.12
N SER A 76 -11.06 5.59 -20.41
CA SER A 76 -10.98 7.01 -20.72
C SER A 76 -12.38 7.59 -20.63
N TYR A 77 -12.46 8.72 -19.96
CA TYR A 77 -13.57 9.66 -19.95
C TYR A 77 -14.14 9.83 -21.37
N THR A 78 -15.43 9.50 -21.58
CA THR A 78 -16.24 10.13 -22.63
C THR A 78 -17.73 9.95 -22.34
N SER A 79 -18.44 11.07 -22.43
CA SER A 79 -19.90 11.16 -22.45
C SER A 79 -20.48 10.59 -23.75
N GLY A 80 -21.75 10.16 -23.72
CA GLY A 80 -22.61 10.08 -24.91
C GLY A 80 -23.12 8.69 -25.29
N ASP A 81 -24.44 8.53 -25.14
CA ASP A 81 -25.40 7.87 -26.05
C ASP A 81 -25.23 6.41 -26.52
N ALA A 82 -26.20 5.60 -26.07
CA ALA A 82 -27.00 4.58 -26.76
C ALA A 82 -26.42 3.69 -27.90
N ALA A 83 -26.73 2.40 -27.71
CA ALA A 83 -27.12 1.36 -28.68
C ALA A 83 -26.05 0.37 -29.17
N GLY A 84 -26.40 -0.93 -29.05
CA GLY A 84 -26.14 -1.91 -30.12
C GLY A 84 -25.32 -3.15 -29.77
N SER A 85 -26.03 -4.26 -29.50
CA SER A 85 -25.80 -5.63 -30.03
C SER A 85 -24.46 -6.35 -29.87
N GLY A 86 -24.53 -7.62 -29.45
CA GLY A 86 -23.64 -8.66 -29.98
C GLY A 86 -23.25 -9.75 -28.99
N ARG A 87 -24.01 -10.86 -29.00
CA ARG A 87 -23.60 -12.13 -28.37
C ARG A 87 -22.46 -12.75 -29.19
N THR A 88 -21.44 -13.32 -28.54
CA THR A 88 -20.75 -14.55 -29.02
C THR A 88 -20.00 -15.17 -27.85
N ALA A 89 -20.37 -16.39 -27.51
CA ALA A 89 -19.69 -17.30 -26.59
C ALA A 89 -18.97 -18.38 -27.40
N SER A 90 -17.70 -18.65 -27.08
CA SER A 90 -16.93 -19.89 -27.30
C SER A 90 -15.44 -19.56 -27.33
N SER A 91 -14.49 -20.43 -26.99
CA SER A 91 -14.42 -21.70 -26.26
C SER A 91 -12.94 -22.10 -26.31
N TYR A 92 -12.40 -22.61 -25.20
CA TYR A 92 -11.31 -23.59 -25.05
C TYR A 92 -10.12 -23.65 -26.03
N ASN A 93 -8.90 -23.52 -25.48
CA ASN A 93 -7.75 -24.48 -25.52
C ASN A 93 -6.57 -23.80 -24.78
N GLY A 94 -5.79 -24.34 -23.84
CA GLY A 94 -5.44 -25.70 -23.45
C GLY A 94 -3.91 -25.73 -23.27
N GLY A 95 -3.41 -26.10 -22.08
CA GLY A 95 -1.97 -26.23 -21.86
C GLY A 95 -1.57 -26.30 -20.38
N PHE A 96 -1.77 -27.46 -19.76
CA PHE A 96 -1.15 -27.84 -18.49
C PHE A 96 0.00 -28.80 -18.79
N SER A 97 1.14 -28.54 -18.17
CA SER A 97 2.26 -29.46 -17.91
C SER A 97 3.26 -28.66 -17.07
N GLU A 98 3.94 -29.12 -16.03
CA GLU A 98 3.96 -30.33 -15.23
C GLU A 98 4.76 -29.91 -13.96
N ARG A 99 4.59 -30.63 -12.86
CA ARG A 99 5.37 -30.45 -11.61
C ARG A 99 6.82 -30.94 -11.76
N ASP A 100 7.66 -30.50 -10.81
CA ASP A 100 8.92 -31.07 -10.27
C ASP A 100 10.09 -30.06 -10.39
N ASP A 101 11.00 -29.84 -9.44
CA ASP A 101 11.23 -30.16 -8.03
C ASP A 101 12.48 -29.30 -7.65
N SER A 102 12.84 -29.23 -6.37
CA SER A 102 14.15 -28.79 -5.81
C SER A 102 14.40 -27.31 -5.43
N GLY A 103 14.68 -27.09 -4.14
CA GLY A 103 15.67 -26.10 -3.64
C GLY A 103 15.17 -24.92 -2.79
N LEU A 104 15.22 -25.04 -1.47
CA LEU A 104 15.29 -23.89 -0.53
C LEU A 104 16.64 -23.13 -0.71
N PRO A 105 16.82 -21.90 -0.16
CA PRO A 105 16.05 -20.65 -0.27
C PRO A 105 16.91 -19.50 -0.86
N PRO A 106 16.31 -18.37 -1.27
CA PRO A 106 16.86 -17.08 -0.86
C PRO A 106 15.80 -16.07 -0.41
N ASN A 107 15.83 -15.76 0.89
CA ASN A 107 15.69 -14.42 1.46
C ASN A 107 15.61 -13.27 0.43
N PHE A 108 14.50 -12.50 0.36
CA PHE A 108 14.50 -11.03 0.25
C PHE A 108 13.10 -10.46 0.56
N HIS A 109 13.06 -9.45 1.45
CA HIS A 109 11.89 -8.65 1.80
C HIS A 109 11.36 -7.91 0.55
N TYR A 110 10.16 -8.23 0.11
CA TYR A 110 9.42 -7.33 -0.77
C TYR A 110 8.65 -6.34 0.10
N ILE A 111 9.18 -5.12 0.18
CA ILE A 111 8.39 -3.95 0.52
C ILE A 111 7.39 -3.79 -0.62
N ASP A 112 6.10 -3.87 -0.32
CA ASP A 112 5.04 -3.69 -1.32
C ASP A 112 5.12 -2.27 -1.90
N LEU A 113 5.80 -2.16 -3.05
CA LEU A 113 6.05 -0.93 -3.82
C LEU A 113 4.79 -0.48 -4.56
N ASN A 114 3.69 -0.30 -3.84
CA ASN A 114 2.46 0.26 -4.41
C ASN A 114 2.75 1.68 -4.95
N LYS A 115 2.27 2.02 -6.16
CA LYS A 115 2.60 3.27 -6.89
C LYS A 115 2.34 4.55 -6.09
N TRP A 116 1.46 4.53 -5.08
CA TRP A 116 1.19 5.67 -4.22
C TRP A 116 2.28 5.92 -3.17
N TYR A 117 2.93 4.87 -2.65
CA TYR A 117 3.99 5.01 -1.63
C TYR A 117 5.20 5.75 -2.17
N TRP A 118 5.57 5.54 -3.44
CA TRP A 118 6.67 6.29 -4.04
C TRP A 118 6.35 7.80 -4.06
N LYS A 119 5.11 8.20 -4.33
CA LYS A 119 4.72 9.63 -4.30
C LYS A 119 4.85 10.22 -2.89
N VAL A 120 4.49 9.46 -1.85
CA VAL A 120 4.63 9.88 -0.44
C VAL A 120 6.10 9.93 -0.02
N ILE A 121 6.89 8.89 -0.34
CA ILE A 121 8.32 8.82 -0.04
C ILE A 121 9.07 9.98 -0.71
N LEU A 122 8.78 10.27 -1.99
CA LEU A 122 9.35 11.41 -2.69
C LEU A 122 9.01 12.73 -1.98
N SER A 123 7.75 12.91 -1.58
CA SER A 123 7.29 14.10 -0.85
C SER A 123 8.01 14.26 0.49
N VAL A 124 8.14 13.17 1.27
CA VAL A 124 8.86 13.18 2.56
C VAL A 124 10.33 13.51 2.35
N VAL A 125 10.99 12.96 1.33
CA VAL A 125 12.39 13.25 1.01
C VAL A 125 12.58 14.74 0.67
N VAL A 126 11.70 15.34 -0.13
CA VAL A 126 11.77 16.77 -0.46
C VAL A 126 11.59 17.63 0.79
N ILE A 127 10.62 17.30 1.65
CA ILE A 127 10.38 18.01 2.91
C ILE A 127 11.58 17.87 3.86
N ALA A 128 12.19 16.68 3.94
CA ALA A 128 13.38 16.44 4.75
C ALA A 128 14.57 17.28 4.28
N ILE A 129 14.80 17.36 2.96
CA ILE A 129 15.85 18.21 2.39
C ILE A 129 15.60 19.68 2.73
N LEU A 130 14.36 20.17 2.57
CA LEU A 130 13.99 21.54 2.95
C LEU A 130 14.21 21.78 4.45
N PHE A 131 13.81 20.85 5.30
CA PHE A 131 14.02 20.94 6.74
C PHE A 131 15.51 21.03 7.08
N VAL A 132 16.36 20.22 6.44
CA VAL A 132 17.82 20.29 6.61
C VAL A 132 18.37 21.64 6.16
N LEU A 133 17.91 22.19 5.05
CA LEU A 133 18.30 23.53 4.60
C LEU A 133 17.91 24.61 5.62
N PHE A 134 16.66 24.58 6.10
CA PHE A 134 16.19 25.50 7.15
C PHE A 134 16.95 25.29 8.47
N ALA A 135 17.29 24.07 8.83
CA ALA A 135 18.06 23.75 10.03
C ALA A 135 19.53 24.16 9.90
N LEU A 136 20.13 24.14 8.71
CA LEU A 136 21.47 24.68 8.48
C LEU A 136 21.48 26.21 8.60
N VAL A 137 20.49 26.86 7.98
CA VAL A 137 20.36 28.32 8.06
C VAL A 137 20.00 28.75 9.49
N GLY A 138 18.98 28.17 10.11
CA GLY A 138 18.60 28.49 11.49
C GLY A 138 19.61 28.00 12.54
N GLY A 139 20.20 26.83 12.31
CA GLY A 139 21.19 26.23 13.20
C GLY A 139 22.47 27.06 13.29
N ILE A 140 22.96 27.61 12.17
CA ILE A 140 24.09 28.53 12.22
C ILE A 140 23.75 29.77 13.05
N PHE A 141 22.53 30.30 12.97
CA PHE A 141 22.08 31.41 13.81
C PHE A 141 22.02 31.04 15.29
N THR A 142 21.59 29.82 15.64
CA THR A 142 21.59 29.38 17.06
C THR A 142 23.00 29.27 17.64
N ILE A 143 23.97 28.76 16.87
CA ILE A 143 25.38 28.71 17.25
C ILE A 143 25.95 30.13 17.33
N LEU A 144 25.59 31.00 16.38
CA LEU A 144 26.02 32.40 16.37
C LEU A 144 25.50 33.17 17.58
N ILE A 145 24.24 32.98 17.98
CA ILE A 145 23.65 33.61 19.18
C ILE A 145 24.32 33.07 20.45
N HIS A 146 24.52 31.75 20.54
CA HIS A 146 25.16 31.14 21.71
C HIS A 146 26.63 31.54 21.84
N LEU A 147 27.33 31.78 20.72
CA LEU A 147 28.70 32.27 20.69
C LEU A 147 28.79 33.81 20.82
N ALA A 148 27.79 34.55 20.34
CA ALA A 148 27.71 36.00 20.50
C ALA A 148 27.51 36.40 21.97
N GLY A 149 26.83 35.57 22.77
CA GLY A 149 26.66 35.78 24.21
C GLY A 149 27.97 36.06 24.96
N PRO A 150 28.95 35.12 24.98
CA PRO A 150 30.22 35.34 25.66
C PRO A 150 31.06 36.46 25.01
N ILE A 151 31.03 36.62 23.68
CA ILE A 151 31.76 37.69 23.00
C ILE A 151 31.22 39.07 23.42
N LEU A 152 29.89 39.24 23.45
CA LEU A 152 29.25 40.46 23.93
C LEU A 152 29.51 40.70 25.42
N LEU A 153 29.54 39.65 26.24
CA LEU A 153 29.85 39.77 27.67
C LEU A 153 31.26 40.31 27.89
N ILE A 154 32.25 39.78 27.17
CA ILE A 154 33.64 40.25 27.23
C ILE A 154 33.75 41.70 26.72
N TRP A 155 33.08 42.02 25.61
CA TRP A 155 33.05 43.38 25.07
C TRP A 155 32.39 44.38 26.03
N LEU A 156 31.31 43.97 26.71
CA LEU A 156 30.61 44.78 27.71
C LEU A 156 31.49 45.01 28.94
N ILE A 157 32.17 43.98 29.45
CA ILE A 157 33.13 44.10 30.55
C ILE A 157 34.28 45.06 30.16
N TYR A 158 34.86 44.89 28.97
CA TYR A 158 35.91 45.77 28.47
C TYR A 158 35.44 47.23 28.36
N THR A 159 34.26 47.45 27.80
CA THR A 159 33.66 48.79 27.65
C THR A 159 33.38 49.42 29.01
N PHE A 160 32.88 48.64 29.98
CA PHE A 160 32.59 49.11 31.32
C PHE A 160 33.87 49.51 32.08
N ILE A 161 34.92 48.68 32.03
CA ILE A 161 36.23 48.99 32.63
C ILE A 161 36.83 50.24 31.99
N LYS A 162 36.84 50.32 30.65
CA LYS A 162 37.35 51.47 29.92
C LYS A 162 36.57 52.77 30.23
N ASN A 163 35.26 52.67 30.44
CA ASN A 163 34.41 53.81 30.77
C ASN A 163 34.51 54.24 32.24
N ILE A 164 34.91 53.34 33.15
CA ILE A 164 35.20 53.66 34.56
C ILE A 164 36.58 54.31 34.74
N TRP A 165 37.57 53.92 33.93
CA TRP A 165 38.94 54.43 34.01
C TRP A 165 39.19 55.71 33.23
N LYS A 166 38.13 56.34 32.72
CA LYS A 166 38.16 57.59 31.98
C LYS A 166 37.38 58.65 32.75
#